data_AF-U2KD57-F1
#
_entry.id   AF-U2KD57-F1
#
_cell.length_a   1.000
_cell.length_b   1.000
_cell.length_c   1.000
_cell.angle_alpha   90.00
_cell.angle_beta   90.00
_cell.angle_gamma   90.00
#
_symmetry.space_group_name_H-M   'P 1'
#
loop_
_entity.id
_entity.type
_entity.pdbx_description
1 polymer ?
#
loop_
_entity_poly.entity_id
_entity_poly.type
_entity_poly.pdbx_seq_one_letter_code
_entity_poly.pdbx_strand_id
1 'polypeptide(L)'
;LDKPNFQGNAAVNYTDRETPWTRIIEHKWFEFGKDENGNDLPKTVISREYSSEWKLGDEPYYPVNDAKNSTLYEQYKALAEAEDNVIFGGRLGEYKYYDMDKTIEVALAAAKKELP
;
A
#
# COMPACT_ATOMS: atom_id res chain seq x y z
N LEU A 1 -19.19 8.98 11.11
CA LEU A 1 -20.46 8.44 11.65
C LEU A 1 -20.73 9.10 12.98
N ASP A 2 -21.98 9.44 13.27
CA ASP A 2 -22.38 10.05 14.54
C ASP A 2 -22.58 8.98 15.64
N LYS A 3 -21.51 8.22 15.90
CA LYS A 3 -21.42 7.22 16.97
C LYS A 3 -19.96 6.98 17.37
N PRO A 4 -19.68 6.60 18.62
CA PRO A 4 -18.31 6.49 19.13
C PRO A 4 -17.56 5.25 18.64
N ASN A 5 -18.27 4.20 18.21
CA ASN A 5 -17.69 2.93 17.80
C ASN A 5 -18.55 2.27 16.71
N PHE A 6 -17.92 1.78 15.63
CA PHE A 6 -18.57 1.01 14.58
C PHE A 6 -18.32 -0.50 14.71
N GLN A 7 -17.07 -0.93 14.87
CA GLN A 7 -16.67 -2.36 14.87
C GLN A 7 -15.68 -2.74 15.99
N GLY A 8 -15.13 -1.77 16.72
CA GLY A 8 -14.28 -2.00 17.88
C GLY A 8 -12.88 -2.53 17.55
N ASN A 9 -12.47 -2.45 16.29
CA ASN A 9 -11.16 -2.91 15.82
C ASN A 9 -10.71 -2.05 14.63
N ALA A 10 -9.40 -1.83 14.47
CA ALA A 10 -8.85 -0.98 13.42
C ALA A 10 -9.16 -1.52 12.02
N ALA A 11 -9.10 -2.85 11.84
CA ALA A 11 -9.38 -3.51 10.57
C ALA A 11 -10.18 -4.79 10.78
N VAL A 12 -11.28 -4.95 10.04
CA VAL A 12 -12.07 -6.18 10.00
C VAL A 12 -12.22 -6.62 8.54
N ASN A 13 -11.78 -7.83 8.23
CA ASN A 13 -11.86 -8.43 6.90
C ASN A 13 -13.23 -9.07 6.67
N TYR A 14 -13.76 -8.92 5.46
CA TYR A 14 -14.96 -9.59 4.99
C TYR A 14 -14.54 -10.58 3.92
N THR A 15 -14.64 -11.87 4.24
CA THR A 15 -14.11 -12.96 3.40
C THR A 15 -15.20 -13.74 2.68
N ASP A 16 -16.46 -13.36 2.89
CA ASP A 16 -17.59 -13.86 2.14
C ASP A 16 -17.66 -13.20 0.75
N ARG A 17 -18.33 -13.87 -0.20
CA ARG A 17 -18.40 -13.43 -1.59
C ARG A 17 -19.44 -12.32 -1.78
N GLU A 18 -20.45 -12.31 -0.92
CA GLU A 18 -21.64 -11.48 -0.99
C GLU A 18 -21.33 -10.03 -0.60
N THR A 19 -20.33 -9.82 0.26
CA THR A 19 -19.89 -8.49 0.67
C THR A 19 -19.05 -7.82 -0.45
N PRO A 20 -19.41 -6.59 -0.89
CA PRO A 20 -18.74 -5.94 -2.01
C PRO A 20 -17.38 -5.28 -1.67
N TRP A 21 -17.01 -5.17 -0.39
CA TRP A 21 -15.71 -4.64 0.07
C TRP A 21 -14.88 -5.74 0.73
N THR A 22 -13.56 -5.62 0.67
CA THR A 22 -12.61 -6.58 1.29
C THR A 22 -12.45 -6.36 2.79
N ARG A 23 -12.55 -5.10 3.23
CA ARG A 23 -12.28 -4.69 4.61
C ARG A 23 -13.03 -3.41 4.98
N ILE A 24 -13.36 -3.29 6.26
CA ILE A 24 -13.67 -2.01 6.87
C ILE A 24 -12.53 -1.60 7.81
N ILE A 25 -12.03 -0.38 7.61
CA ILE A 25 -11.03 0.26 8.46
C ILE A 25 -11.74 1.28 9.35
N GLU A 26 -11.65 1.14 10.66
CA GLU A 26 -12.13 2.13 11.63
C GLU A 26 -10.93 2.87 12.23
N HIS A 27 -10.63 4.02 11.65
CA HIS A 27 -9.33 4.72 11.79
C HIS A 27 -8.95 5.05 13.23
N LYS A 28 -9.92 5.40 14.07
CA LYS A 28 -9.66 5.81 15.45
C LYS A 28 -8.93 4.74 16.26
N TRP A 29 -9.09 3.46 15.92
CA TRP A 29 -8.48 2.36 16.68
C TRP A 29 -6.99 2.14 16.37
N PHE A 30 -6.41 2.79 15.35
CA PHE A 30 -4.95 2.81 15.19
C PHE A 30 -4.25 3.56 16.32
N GLU A 31 -4.94 4.54 16.93
CA GLU A 31 -4.46 5.29 18.09
C GLU A 31 -5.43 5.18 19.27
N PHE A 32 -5.87 3.95 19.57
CA PHE A 32 -6.64 3.59 20.77
C PHE A 32 -7.96 4.34 20.97
N GLY A 33 -8.47 5.03 19.95
CA GLY A 33 -9.74 5.72 19.97
C GLY A 33 -9.77 7.00 20.80
N LYS A 34 -8.61 7.59 21.11
CA LYS A 34 -8.44 8.73 22.02
C LYS A 34 -8.01 10.02 21.31
N ASP A 35 -8.34 11.16 21.90
CA ASP A 35 -7.79 12.46 21.51
C ASP A 35 -6.41 12.71 22.15
N GLU A 36 -5.80 13.86 21.82
CA GLU A 36 -4.50 14.28 22.36
C GLU A 36 -4.45 14.41 23.89
N ASN A 37 -5.62 14.54 24.54
CA ASN A 37 -5.77 14.65 25.99
C ASN A 37 -6.14 13.30 26.64
N GLY A 38 -6.24 12.22 25.86
CA GLY A 38 -6.60 10.88 26.33
C GLY A 38 -8.10 10.61 26.49
N ASN A 39 -8.97 11.54 26.07
CA ASN A 39 -10.42 11.37 26.11
C ASN A 39 -10.90 10.51 24.94
N ASP A 40 -11.97 9.76 25.13
CA ASP A 40 -12.52 8.92 24.06
C ASP A 40 -13.18 9.77 22.97
N LEU A 41 -12.84 9.48 21.71
CA LEU A 41 -13.39 10.20 20.57
C LEU A 41 -14.90 9.91 20.43
N PRO A 42 -15.77 10.94 20.43
CA PRO A 42 -17.24 10.76 20.45
C PRO A 42 -17.80 10.28 19.11
N LYS A 43 -17.04 10.43 18.02
CA LYS A 43 -17.40 10.04 16.65
C LYS A 43 -16.32 9.17 16.05
N THR A 44 -16.69 8.43 15.01
CA THR A 44 -15.78 7.54 14.31
C THR A 44 -15.85 7.74 12.79
N VAL A 45 -14.74 7.51 12.11
CA VAL A 45 -14.63 7.50 10.65
C VAL A 45 -14.28 6.08 10.21
N ILE A 46 -15.00 5.59 9.20
CA ILE A 46 -14.70 4.30 8.58
C ILE A 46 -14.39 4.47 7.10
N SER A 47 -13.49 3.63 6.59
CA SER A 47 -13.29 3.42 5.16
C SER A 47 -13.71 2.00 4.79
N ARG A 48 -14.40 1.86 3.66
CA ARG A 48 -14.63 0.57 3.00
C ARG A 48 -13.64 0.44 1.86
N GLU A 49 -12.91 -0.65 1.83
CA GLU A 49 -11.92 -0.92 0.80
C GLU A 49 -12.52 -1.77 -0.33
N TYR A 50 -12.38 -1.32 -1.58
CA TYR A 50 -12.85 -2.03 -2.76
C TYR A 50 -11.65 -2.39 -3.63
N SER A 51 -11.49 -3.68 -3.93
CA SER A 51 -10.51 -4.12 -4.93
C SER A 51 -11.10 -3.96 -6.34
N SER A 52 -10.26 -3.56 -7.28
CA SER A 52 -10.65 -3.42 -8.69
C SER A 52 -9.45 -3.73 -9.60
N GLU A 53 -9.74 -4.11 -10.84
CA GLU A 53 -8.72 -4.18 -11.88
C GLU A 53 -8.20 -2.78 -12.20
N TRP A 54 -6.88 -2.63 -12.22
CA TRP A 54 -6.23 -1.37 -12.55
C TRP A 54 -6.50 -0.93 -13.99
N LYS A 55 -6.71 0.38 -14.18
CA LYS A 55 -6.82 1.04 -15.48
C LYS A 55 -5.95 2.28 -15.51
N LEU A 56 -5.65 2.75 -16.72
CA LEU A 56 -4.92 4.00 -16.89
C LEU A 56 -5.69 5.15 -16.23
N GLY A 57 -5.03 5.85 -15.30
CA GLY A 57 -5.62 6.89 -14.47
C GLY A 57 -5.87 6.45 -13.02
N ASP A 58 -5.85 5.14 -12.74
CA ASP A 58 -5.92 4.60 -11.40
C ASP A 58 -4.53 4.59 -10.74
N GLU A 59 -4.50 4.72 -9.42
CA GLU A 59 -3.29 4.56 -8.62
C GLU A 59 -2.85 3.08 -8.59
N PRO A 60 -1.63 2.73 -9.03
CA PRO A 60 -1.17 1.35 -9.04
C PRO A 60 -0.78 0.88 -7.63
N TYR A 61 -1.65 0.10 -6.97
CA TYR A 61 -1.41 -0.37 -5.61
C TYR A 61 -0.55 -1.64 -5.50
N TYR A 62 -0.90 -2.69 -6.25
CA TYR A 62 -0.29 -4.02 -6.14
C TYR A 62 0.10 -4.58 -7.53
N PRO A 63 1.33 -5.09 -7.72
CA PRO A 63 1.71 -5.76 -8.96
C PRO A 63 0.99 -7.11 -9.08
N VAL A 64 0.64 -7.48 -10.31
CA VAL A 64 0.11 -8.80 -10.63
C VAL A 64 1.27 -9.67 -11.10
N ASN A 65 1.71 -10.58 -10.24
CA ASN A 65 2.89 -11.43 -10.48
C ASN A 65 2.53 -12.70 -11.24
N ASP A 66 2.18 -12.54 -12.52
CA ASP A 66 1.98 -13.64 -13.46
C ASP A 66 3.12 -13.72 -14.50
N ALA A 67 3.19 -14.83 -15.25
CA ALA A 67 4.25 -15.05 -16.22
C ALA A 67 4.30 -13.98 -17.32
N LYS A 68 3.16 -13.41 -17.71
CA LYS A 68 3.08 -12.37 -18.73
C LYS A 68 3.72 -11.08 -18.20
N ASN A 69 3.33 -10.65 -17.01
CA ASN A 69 3.83 -9.41 -16.41
C ASN A 69 5.28 -9.54 -15.97
N SER A 70 5.72 -10.71 -15.47
CA SER A 70 7.13 -10.97 -15.19
C SER A 70 7.98 -10.89 -16.46
N THR A 71 7.54 -11.49 -17.57
CA THR A 71 8.26 -11.41 -18.85
C THR A 71 8.37 -9.96 -19.35
N LEU A 72 7.29 -9.18 -19.23
CA LEU A 72 7.28 -7.78 -19.62
C LEU A 72 8.19 -6.93 -18.72
N TYR A 73 8.19 -7.20 -17.41
CA TYR A 73 9.06 -6.51 -16.46
C TYR A 73 10.54 -6.75 -16.78
N GLU A 74 10.96 -7.97 -17.09
CA GLU A 74 12.37 -8.25 -17.44
C GLU A 74 12.82 -7.46 -18.69
N GLN A 75 11.92 -7.23 -19.66
CA GLN A 75 12.23 -6.37 -20.81
C GLN A 75 12.46 -4.92 -20.40
N TYR A 76 11.61 -4.37 -19.53
CA TYR A 76 11.79 -3.00 -19.01
C TYR A 76 13.00 -2.88 -18.10
N LYS A 77 13.31 -3.91 -17.32
CA LYS A 77 14.49 -3.96 -16.47
C LYS A 77 15.77 -3.90 -17.31
N ALA A 78 15.85 -4.64 -18.41
CA ALA A 78 16.98 -4.58 -19.32
C ALA A 78 17.17 -3.17 -19.94
N LEU A 79 16.07 -2.46 -20.22
CA LEU A 79 16.11 -1.06 -20.67
C LEU A 79 16.59 -0.13 -19.55
N ALA A 80 16.08 -0.30 -18.33
CA ALA A 80 16.47 0.48 -17.16
C ALA A 80 17.96 0.30 -16.81
N GLU A 81 18.50 -0.90 -16.95
CA GLU A 81 19.92 -1.22 -16.73
C GLU A 81 20.85 -0.58 -17.78
N ALA A 82 20.32 -0.18 -18.95
CA ALA A 82 21.07 0.51 -20.00
C ALA A 82 21.10 2.05 -19.82
N GLU A 83 20.39 2.60 -18.84
CA GLU A 83 20.35 4.04 -18.57
C GLU A 83 21.47 4.46 -17.59
N ASP A 84 22.48 5.17 -18.09
CA ASP A 84 23.69 5.47 -17.31
C ASP A 84 23.49 6.42 -16.11
N ASN A 85 22.45 7.26 -16.14
CA ASN A 85 22.28 8.37 -15.20
C ASN A 85 20.94 8.33 -14.46
N VAL A 86 20.28 7.17 -14.44
CA VAL A 86 18.97 7.00 -13.79
C VAL A 86 18.99 5.77 -12.89
N ILE A 87 18.62 5.94 -11.62
CA ILE A 87 18.46 4.83 -10.67
C ILE A 87 16.97 4.53 -10.54
N PHE A 88 16.54 3.36 -11.04
CA PHE A 88 15.17 2.87 -10.87
C PHE A 88 15.06 2.10 -9.56
N GLY A 89 14.10 2.48 -8.71
CA GLY A 89 13.94 1.87 -7.38
C GLY A 89 12.53 1.98 -6.83
N GLY A 90 12.30 1.28 -5.72
CA GLY A 90 11.02 1.26 -5.00
C GLY A 90 9.94 0.45 -5.70
N ARG A 91 8.72 0.49 -5.13
CA ARG A 91 7.58 -0.35 -5.53
C ARG A 91 7.28 -0.30 -7.04
N LEU A 92 7.25 0.92 -7.59
CA LEU A 92 6.89 1.14 -8.99
C LEU A 92 8.07 0.95 -9.95
N GLY A 93 9.27 1.42 -9.57
CA GLY A 93 10.47 1.30 -10.39
C GLY A 93 10.96 -0.14 -10.55
N GLU A 94 10.70 -1.00 -9.56
CA GLU A 94 11.10 -2.41 -9.58
C GLU A 94 9.94 -3.39 -9.81
N TYR A 95 8.71 -2.90 -10.04
CA TYR A 95 7.51 -3.73 -10.18
C TYR A 95 7.38 -4.79 -9.06
N LYS A 96 7.54 -4.37 -7.81
CA LYS A 96 7.50 -5.26 -6.63
C LYS A 96 6.61 -4.66 -5.56
N TYR A 97 5.96 -5.54 -4.80
CA TYR A 97 5.29 -5.12 -3.58
C TYR A 97 6.31 -5.06 -2.44
N TYR A 98 6.50 -3.87 -1.87
CA TYR A 98 7.35 -3.65 -0.70
C TYR A 98 6.52 -3.06 0.43
N ASP A 99 6.73 -3.58 1.63
CA ASP A 99 6.35 -2.89 2.85
C ASP A 99 7.27 -1.67 3.09
N MET A 100 6.89 -0.81 4.03
CA MET A 100 7.59 0.47 4.27
C MET A 100 9.05 0.26 4.69
N ASP A 101 9.31 -0.67 5.61
CA ASP A 101 10.65 -1.00 6.09
C ASP A 101 11.54 -1.52 4.97
N LYS A 102 11.02 -2.40 4.11
CA LYS A 102 11.78 -2.92 2.98
C LYS A 102 12.10 -1.83 1.95
N THR A 103 11.15 -0.92 1.72
CA THR A 103 11.38 0.23 0.85
C THR A 103 12.51 1.11 1.38
N ILE A 104 12.54 1.37 2.69
CA ILE A 104 13.61 2.14 3.35
C ILE A 104 14.96 1.40 3.24
N GLU A 105 14.98 0.10 3.52
CA GLU A 105 16.19 -0.72 3.43
C GLU A 105 16.81 -0.67 2.03
N VAL A 106 15.99 -0.87 0.99
CA VAL A 106 16.44 -0.84 -0.42
C VAL A 106 16.93 0.55 -0.81
N ALA A 107 16.23 1.61 -0.40
CA ALA A 107 16.64 2.99 -0.66
C ALA A 107 17.99 3.33 -0.02
N LEU A 108 18.20 2.92 1.25
CA LEU A 108 19.48 3.12 1.94
C LEU A 108 20.62 2.32 1.31
N ALA A 109 20.35 1.09 0.86
CA ALA A 109 21.32 0.27 0.16
C ALA A 109 21.73 0.89 -1.19
N ALA A 110 20.76 1.42 -1.96
CA ALA A 110 21.01 2.13 -3.20
C ALA A 110 21.83 3.41 -2.95
N ALA A 111 21.45 4.22 -1.97
CA ALA A 111 22.19 5.43 -1.61
C ALA A 111 23.65 5.11 -1.23
N LYS A 112 23.89 4.08 -0.41
CA LYS A 112 25.25 3.66 -0.03
C LYS A 112 26.08 3.18 -1.22
N LYS A 113 25.45 2.60 -2.24
CA LYS A 113 26.13 2.08 -3.44
C LYS A 113 26.47 3.21 -4.42
N GLU A 114 25.56 4.15 -4.61
CA GLU A 114 25.61 5.13 -5.70
C GLU A 114 26.08 6.53 -5.26
N LEU A 115 25.99 6.85 -3.97
CA LEU A 115 26.39 8.15 -3.43
C LEU A 115 27.73 8.04 -2.66
N PRO A 116 28.61 9.05 -2.79
CA PRO A 116 29.90 9.11 -2.10
C PRO A 116 29.79 9.33 -0.59
#